data_AF-A0A382SWC0-F1
#
_entry.id   AF-A0A382SWC0-F1
#
_cell.length_a   1.000
_cell.length_b   1.000
_cell.length_c   1.000
_cell.angle_alpha   90.00
_cell.angle_beta   90.00
_cell.angle_gamma   90.00
#
_symmetry.space_group_name_H-M   'P 1'
#
loop_
_entity.id
_entity.type
_entity.pdbx_description
1 polymer ?
#
loop_
_entity_poly.entity_id
_entity_poly.type
_entity_poly.pdbx_seq_one_letter_code
_entity_poly.pdbx_strand_id
1 'polypeptide(L)'
;VAAKSRVNSSKSLTPTRFCRAAIDILPLTGGTVDTIMLNQVLHHLGDSAQTGWARYRKVFSECARILRPGGILIVNSCSHKQLERGFWSYSFIPEAVEMVKRFLPTEAVFEEVLCDNGFTNIDREVPYSDVLQGERYFDIRGILDPSWRDGDSIWSLVPEMSLRAVLTEVNQLLQLGHMDEFMRHADQQRPLVGQTTFTIAQRVNKP
;
A
#
# COMPACT_ATOMS: atom_id res chain seq x y z
N VAL A 1 15.59 -2.33 9.73
CA VAL A 1 16.51 -3.28 9.04
C VAL A 1 16.38 -3.06 7.53
N ALA A 2 17.39 -2.46 6.87
CA ALA A 2 17.29 -2.00 5.48
C ALA A 2 17.09 -3.15 4.48
N ALA A 3 16.33 -2.93 3.40
CA ALA A 3 16.05 -3.91 2.33
C ALA A 3 17.31 -4.67 1.83
N LYS A 4 18.47 -4.01 1.83
CA LYS A 4 19.78 -4.62 1.51
C LYS A 4 20.12 -5.86 2.34
N SER A 5 19.74 -5.88 3.61
CA SER A 5 20.08 -6.98 4.53
C SER A 5 19.26 -8.24 4.29
N ARG A 6 18.04 -8.13 3.72
CA ARG A 6 17.16 -9.28 3.43
C ARG A 6 17.50 -10.00 2.13
N VAL A 7 18.19 -9.34 1.19
CA VAL A 7 18.58 -9.93 -0.11
C VAL A 7 19.87 -10.76 -0.01
N ASN A 8 20.59 -10.73 1.11
CA ASN A 8 21.88 -11.40 1.27
C ASN A 8 21.81 -12.89 1.65
N SER A 9 20.63 -13.52 1.75
CA SER A 9 20.52 -14.94 2.13
C SER A 9 20.55 -15.93 0.97
N SER A 10 20.48 -15.46 -0.29
CA SER A 10 20.74 -16.28 -1.48
C SER A 10 21.29 -15.42 -2.61
N LYS A 11 22.33 -15.88 -3.31
CA LYS A 11 22.86 -15.19 -4.50
C LYS A 11 21.80 -15.24 -5.60
N SER A 12 20.96 -14.21 -5.67
CA SER A 12 20.09 -13.99 -6.84
C SER A 12 20.97 -13.88 -8.08
N LEU A 13 20.66 -14.66 -9.12
CA LEU A 13 21.31 -14.58 -10.43
C LEU A 13 21.00 -13.26 -11.16
N THR A 14 20.04 -12.48 -10.66
CA THR A 14 19.63 -11.20 -11.23
C THR A 14 20.43 -10.06 -10.59
N PRO A 15 21.25 -9.32 -11.37
CA PRO A 15 21.96 -8.15 -10.86
C PRO A 15 21.00 -7.13 -10.26
N THR A 16 21.10 -6.89 -8.96
CA THR A 16 20.25 -5.94 -8.25
C THR A 16 21.05 -4.70 -7.87
N ARG A 17 20.51 -3.50 -8.16
CA ARG A 17 21.10 -2.21 -7.77
C ARG A 17 20.16 -1.50 -6.81
N PHE A 18 20.72 -1.03 -5.70
CA PHE A 18 19.99 -0.23 -4.71
C PHE A 18 20.38 1.23 -4.85
N CYS A 19 19.38 2.10 -4.98
CA CYS A 19 19.56 3.54 -5.05
C CYS A 19 18.68 4.22 -4.00
N ARG A 20 19.17 5.31 -3.39
CA ARG A 20 18.36 6.21 -2.57
C ARG A 20 18.05 7.44 -3.42
N ALA A 21 16.77 7.67 -3.66
CA ALA A 21 16.28 8.80 -4.44
C ALA A 21 14.89 9.21 -3.94
N ALA A 22 14.48 10.42 -4.28
CA ALA A 22 13.08 10.82 -4.14
C ALA A 22 12.28 10.16 -5.28
N ILE A 23 11.09 9.67 -4.99
CA ILE A 23 10.26 8.94 -5.96
C ILE A 23 9.80 9.81 -7.14
N ASP A 24 9.78 11.12 -6.96
CA ASP A 24 9.44 12.12 -7.97
C ASP A 24 10.65 12.65 -8.75
N ILE A 25 11.87 12.21 -8.43
CA ILE A 25 13.13 12.55 -9.12
C ILE A 25 14.11 11.37 -9.02
N LEU A 26 14.02 10.44 -9.96
CA LEU A 26 14.84 9.23 -10.03
C LEU A 26 16.11 9.47 -10.86
N PRO A 27 17.28 8.98 -10.41
CA PRO A 27 18.56 9.15 -11.10
C PRO A 27 18.72 8.15 -12.26
N LEU A 28 17.71 8.08 -13.11
CA LEU A 28 17.65 7.22 -14.29
C LEU A 28 17.42 8.08 -15.54
N THR A 29 18.07 7.70 -16.63
CA THR A 29 17.86 8.35 -17.92
C THR A 29 16.45 8.05 -18.44
N GLY A 30 15.86 9.00 -19.17
CA GLY A 30 14.54 8.81 -19.78
C GLY A 30 14.52 7.61 -20.73
N GLY A 31 13.41 6.88 -20.78
CA GLY A 31 13.22 5.81 -21.76
C GLY A 31 14.03 4.51 -21.53
N THR A 32 14.58 4.27 -20.34
CA THR A 32 15.54 3.18 -20.09
C THR A 32 14.98 1.96 -19.39
N VAL A 33 13.79 2.04 -18.81
CA VAL A 33 13.20 0.98 -17.99
C VAL A 33 12.00 0.34 -18.69
N ASP A 34 11.87 -0.98 -18.65
CA ASP A 34 10.72 -1.71 -19.19
C ASP A 34 9.48 -1.64 -18.28
N THR A 35 9.69 -1.69 -16.96
CA THR A 35 8.62 -1.81 -15.98
C THR A 35 8.99 -1.11 -14.67
N ILE A 36 8.02 -0.42 -14.07
CA ILE A 36 8.11 0.16 -12.73
C ILE A 36 7.07 -0.52 -11.85
N MET A 37 7.43 -0.82 -10.60
CA MET A 37 6.48 -1.20 -9.57
C MET A 37 6.57 -0.23 -8.39
N LEU A 38 5.45 0.41 -8.05
CA LEU A 38 5.28 1.21 -6.84
C LEU A 38 4.46 0.39 -5.86
N ASN A 39 5.03 0.06 -4.69
CA ASN A 39 4.38 -0.83 -3.74
C ASN A 39 4.09 -0.11 -2.42
N GLN A 40 2.81 0.17 -2.16
CA GLN A 40 2.32 0.73 -0.89
C GLN A 40 3.08 2.00 -0.46
N VAL A 41 3.38 2.90 -1.41
CA VAL A 41 4.23 4.07 -1.16
C VAL A 41 3.55 5.42 -1.38
N LEU A 42 2.54 5.48 -2.27
CA LEU A 42 1.99 6.76 -2.71
C LEU A 42 1.23 7.52 -1.62
N HIS A 43 0.59 6.82 -0.68
CA HIS A 43 -0.12 7.46 0.44
C HIS A 43 0.83 8.22 1.39
N HIS A 44 2.14 7.94 1.38
CA HIS A 44 3.13 8.71 2.14
C HIS A 44 3.41 10.09 1.56
N LEU A 45 2.96 10.38 0.34
CA LEU A 45 3.16 11.70 -0.27
C LEU A 45 2.37 12.78 0.46
N GLY A 46 1.38 12.45 1.30
CA GLY A 46 0.54 13.43 1.99
C GLY A 46 -0.19 14.36 1.01
N ASP A 47 -0.55 13.84 -0.17
CA ASP A 47 -1.25 14.52 -1.24
C ASP A 47 -2.76 14.32 -1.07
N SER A 48 -3.60 15.20 -1.59
CA SER A 48 -5.05 15.08 -1.40
C SER A 48 -5.84 15.77 -2.52
N ALA A 49 -7.17 15.71 -2.41
CA ALA A 49 -8.06 16.47 -3.28
C ALA A 49 -7.80 18.00 -3.19
N GLN A 50 -7.41 18.52 -2.02
CA GLN A 50 -7.14 19.96 -1.85
C GLN A 50 -5.92 20.43 -2.62
N THR A 51 -4.94 19.55 -2.84
CA THR A 51 -3.73 19.84 -3.62
C THR A 51 -3.88 19.43 -5.09
N GLY A 52 -5.07 18.98 -5.52
CA GLY A 52 -5.32 18.51 -6.88
C GLY A 52 -4.47 17.30 -7.29
N TRP A 53 -4.02 16.51 -6.30
CA TRP A 53 -3.14 15.36 -6.50
C TRP A 53 -1.81 15.69 -7.20
N ALA A 54 -1.28 16.90 -6.95
CA ALA A 54 -0.08 17.41 -7.61
C ALA A 54 1.18 16.55 -7.38
N ARG A 55 1.32 15.90 -6.21
CA ARG A 55 2.46 15.04 -5.91
C ARG A 55 2.34 13.69 -6.63
N TYR A 56 1.15 13.09 -6.68
CA TYR A 56 0.89 11.91 -7.50
C TYR A 56 1.21 12.18 -8.97
N ARG A 57 0.73 13.31 -9.50
CA ARG A 57 1.04 13.75 -10.87
C ARG A 57 2.54 13.87 -11.10
N LYS A 58 3.28 14.49 -10.18
CA LYS A 58 4.74 14.60 -10.29
C LYS A 58 5.43 13.22 -10.31
N VAL A 59 5.00 12.29 -9.46
CA VAL A 59 5.53 10.91 -9.44
C VAL A 59 5.21 10.18 -10.74
N PHE A 60 3.99 10.28 -11.26
CA PHE A 60 3.62 9.60 -12.50
C PHE A 60 4.30 10.22 -13.72
N SER A 61 4.46 11.54 -13.76
CA SER A 61 5.29 12.21 -14.78
C SER A 61 6.73 11.68 -14.77
N GLU A 62 7.32 11.50 -13.58
CA GLU A 62 8.66 10.96 -13.44
C GLU A 62 8.73 9.48 -13.87
N CYS A 63 7.75 8.67 -13.50
CA CYS A 63 7.62 7.29 -13.97
C CYS A 63 7.54 7.25 -15.50
N ALA A 64 6.66 8.07 -16.09
CA ALA A 64 6.50 8.19 -17.53
C ALA A 64 7.81 8.63 -18.21
N ARG A 65 8.58 9.55 -17.63
CA ARG A 65 9.88 9.98 -18.19
C ARG A 65 10.82 8.78 -18.40
N ILE A 66 10.99 7.95 -17.38
CA ILE A 66 11.99 6.85 -17.39
C ILE A 66 11.52 5.60 -18.14
N LEU A 67 10.22 5.45 -18.39
CA LEU A 67 9.61 4.15 -18.69
C LEU A 67 9.69 3.53 -20.10
N ARG A 68 10.47 3.95 -21.09
CA ARG A 68 10.27 3.59 -22.54
C ARG A 68 8.82 3.68 -23.11
N PRO A 69 8.62 4.07 -24.38
CA PRO A 69 7.30 3.94 -24.99
C PRO A 69 6.75 2.51 -24.86
N GLY A 70 5.51 2.36 -24.40
CA GLY A 70 4.86 1.06 -24.23
C GLY A 70 5.25 0.29 -22.95
N GLY A 71 6.16 0.82 -22.12
CA GLY A 71 6.53 0.20 -20.84
C GLY A 71 5.39 0.23 -19.81
N ILE A 72 5.52 -0.57 -18.76
CA ILE A 72 4.43 -0.84 -17.80
C ILE A 72 4.70 -0.19 -16.44
N LEU A 73 3.71 0.51 -15.91
CA LEU A 73 3.65 0.95 -14.51
C LEU A 73 2.69 0.04 -13.75
N ILE A 74 3.15 -0.55 -12.66
CA ILE A 74 2.35 -1.32 -11.72
C ILE A 74 2.30 -0.53 -10.41
N VAL A 75 1.11 -0.17 -9.95
CA VAL A 75 0.91 0.44 -8.65
C VAL A 75 0.12 -0.52 -7.77
N ASN A 76 0.78 -1.06 -6.75
CA ASN A 76 0.13 -1.74 -5.64
C ASN A 76 -0.25 -0.68 -4.59
N SER A 77 -1.54 -0.50 -4.40
CA SER A 77 -2.13 0.40 -3.40
C SER A 77 -3.36 -0.24 -2.75
N CYS A 78 -4.04 0.50 -1.86
CA CYS A 78 -5.30 0.10 -1.27
C CYS A 78 -6.39 1.10 -1.65
N SER A 79 -7.59 0.62 -1.96
CA SER A 79 -8.79 1.44 -2.05
C SER A 79 -9.33 1.78 -0.67
N HIS A 80 -10.22 2.78 -0.59
CA HIS A 80 -10.93 3.10 0.65
C HIS A 80 -11.71 1.89 1.19
N LYS A 81 -12.38 1.14 0.31
CA LYS A 81 -13.13 -0.07 0.67
C LYS A 81 -12.23 -1.14 1.27
N GLN A 82 -11.01 -1.31 0.75
CA GLN A 82 -10.03 -2.26 1.28
C GLN A 82 -9.48 -1.82 2.64
N LEU A 83 -9.24 -0.52 2.87
CA LEU A 83 -8.88 -0.05 4.20
C LEU A 83 -10.00 -0.31 5.22
N GLU A 84 -11.25 -0.06 4.83
CA GLU A 84 -12.39 -0.22 5.74
C GLU A 84 -12.73 -1.69 6.05
N ARG A 85 -12.45 -2.62 5.13
CA ARG A 85 -13.02 -3.98 5.16
C ARG A 85 -12.03 -5.11 4.89
N GLY A 86 -10.81 -4.80 4.49
CA GLY A 86 -9.77 -5.76 4.14
C GLY A 86 -8.91 -6.18 5.33
N PHE A 87 -8.98 -5.47 6.45
CA PHE A 87 -8.11 -5.68 7.60
C PHE A 87 -8.95 -5.73 8.88
N TRP A 88 -9.05 -6.91 9.50
CA TRP A 88 -9.82 -7.07 10.74
C TRP A 88 -9.29 -6.14 11.85
N SER A 89 -7.97 -5.93 11.90
CA SER A 89 -7.34 -5.16 12.95
C SER A 89 -7.61 -3.66 12.85
N TYR A 90 -8.08 -3.18 11.70
CA TYR A 90 -8.36 -1.75 11.49
C TYR A 90 -9.64 -1.30 12.20
N SER A 91 -10.49 -2.24 12.62
CA SER A 91 -11.65 -1.93 13.47
C SER A 91 -11.26 -1.27 14.79
N PHE A 92 -10.03 -1.47 15.27
CA PHE A 92 -9.50 -0.85 16.48
C PHE A 92 -8.93 0.56 16.27
N ILE A 93 -8.69 0.97 15.02
CA ILE A 93 -7.97 2.21 14.70
C ILE A 93 -8.68 3.04 13.62
N PRO A 94 -10.00 3.30 13.74
CA PRO A 94 -10.77 3.96 12.70
C PRO A 94 -10.26 5.37 12.35
N GLU A 95 -9.70 6.12 13.31
CA GLU A 95 -9.13 7.45 13.05
C GLU A 95 -7.89 7.39 12.14
N ALA A 96 -7.05 6.36 12.29
CA ALA A 96 -5.90 6.15 11.44
C ALA A 96 -6.34 5.79 10.00
N VAL A 97 -7.39 4.98 9.87
CA VAL A 97 -8.01 4.66 8.57
C VAL A 97 -8.51 5.92 7.87
N GLU A 98 -9.26 6.77 8.57
CA GLU A 98 -9.78 8.02 8.01
C GLU A 98 -8.67 9.03 7.67
N MET A 99 -7.53 8.97 8.34
CA MET A 99 -6.38 9.79 7.96
C MET A 99 -5.74 9.29 6.66
N VAL A 100 -5.49 7.99 6.52
CA VAL A 100 -4.88 7.42 5.30
C VAL A 100 -5.79 7.60 4.09
N LYS A 101 -7.11 7.43 4.25
CA LYS A 101 -8.09 7.63 3.16
C LYS A 101 -7.98 9.02 2.51
N ARG A 102 -7.64 10.06 3.27
CA ARG A 102 -7.46 11.42 2.72
C ARG A 102 -6.29 11.51 1.73
N PHE A 103 -5.31 10.62 1.86
CA PHE A 103 -4.11 10.56 1.02
C PHE A 103 -4.22 9.56 -0.13
N LEU A 104 -5.39 8.94 -0.28
CA LEU A 104 -5.70 7.99 -1.34
C LEU A 104 -6.81 8.56 -2.22
N PRO A 105 -6.56 8.74 -3.52
CA PRO A 105 -7.60 9.15 -4.45
C PRO A 105 -8.66 8.05 -4.61
N THR A 106 -9.86 8.44 -5.04
CA THR A 106 -10.84 7.48 -5.54
C THR A 106 -10.33 6.82 -6.83
N GLU A 107 -10.90 5.69 -7.20
CA GLU A 107 -10.47 4.97 -8.41
C GLU A 107 -10.54 5.82 -9.68
N ALA A 108 -11.65 6.56 -9.87
CA ALA A 108 -11.83 7.44 -11.01
C ALA A 108 -10.79 8.56 -11.06
N VAL A 109 -10.47 9.17 -9.91
CA VAL A 109 -9.44 10.21 -9.83
C VAL A 109 -8.05 9.64 -10.05
N PHE A 110 -7.77 8.44 -9.54
CA PHE A 110 -6.50 7.77 -9.78
C PHE A 110 -6.28 7.49 -11.27
N GLU A 111 -7.32 7.06 -11.97
CA GLU A 111 -7.32 6.85 -13.42
C GLU A 111 -7.09 8.15 -14.20
N GLU A 112 -7.81 9.22 -13.85
CA GLU A 112 -7.61 10.55 -14.41
C GLU A 112 -6.14 11.00 -14.24
N VAL A 113 -5.60 10.86 -13.02
CA VAL A 113 -4.24 11.24 -12.69
C VAL A 113 -3.20 10.43 -13.48
N LEU A 114 -3.45 9.16 -13.76
CA LEU A 114 -2.62 8.35 -14.64
C LEU A 114 -2.71 8.82 -16.10
N CYS A 115 -3.92 8.99 -16.63
CA CYS A 115 -4.16 9.41 -18.01
C CYS A 115 -3.50 10.76 -18.33
N ASP A 116 -3.65 11.75 -17.44
CA ASP A 116 -3.03 13.07 -17.57
C ASP A 116 -1.49 13.02 -17.62
N ASN A 117 -0.89 11.95 -17.11
CA ASN A 117 0.55 11.73 -17.09
C ASN A 117 1.05 10.77 -18.17
N GLY A 118 0.24 10.53 -19.21
CA GLY A 118 0.65 9.77 -20.38
C GLY A 118 0.64 8.26 -20.17
N PHE A 119 -0.26 7.77 -19.31
CA PHE A 119 -0.59 6.36 -19.19
C PHE A 119 -1.94 6.04 -19.85
N THR A 120 -2.08 4.81 -20.35
CA THR A 120 -3.26 4.29 -21.03
C THR A 120 -3.38 2.78 -20.76
N ASN A 121 -4.39 2.11 -21.33
CA ASN A 121 -4.64 0.67 -21.15
C ASN A 121 -4.58 0.26 -19.67
N ILE A 122 -5.37 0.95 -18.84
CA ILE A 122 -5.36 0.78 -17.39
C ILE A 122 -6.21 -0.44 -17.04
N ASP A 123 -5.59 -1.40 -16.35
CA ASP A 123 -6.22 -2.60 -15.82
C ASP A 123 -6.03 -2.69 -14.30
N ARG A 124 -6.85 -3.49 -13.62
CA ARG A 124 -6.84 -3.63 -12.17
C ARG A 124 -7.02 -5.08 -11.75
N GLU A 125 -6.10 -5.54 -10.91
CA GLU A 125 -6.11 -6.89 -10.36
C GLU A 125 -6.17 -6.85 -8.84
N VAL A 126 -7.07 -7.66 -8.26
CA VAL A 126 -7.26 -7.78 -6.81
C VAL A 126 -7.03 -9.24 -6.39
N PRO A 127 -6.00 -9.53 -5.59
CA PRO A 127 -5.79 -10.87 -5.05
C PRO A 127 -6.74 -11.11 -3.86
N TYR A 128 -7.97 -11.54 -4.14
CA TYR A 128 -9.01 -11.73 -3.13
C TYR A 128 -8.67 -12.79 -2.06
N SER A 129 -7.87 -13.80 -2.42
CA SER A 129 -7.47 -14.88 -1.51
C SER A 129 -6.26 -14.54 -0.63
N ASP A 130 -5.44 -13.58 -1.05
CA ASP A 130 -4.13 -13.36 -0.45
C ASP A 130 -4.21 -12.40 0.74
N VAL A 131 -3.25 -12.52 1.65
CA VAL A 131 -3.07 -11.65 2.81
C VAL A 131 -1.67 -11.07 2.84
N LEU A 132 -1.55 -9.75 3.03
CA LEU A 132 -0.28 -9.02 2.92
C LEU A 132 0.75 -9.42 3.99
N GLN A 133 0.29 -9.80 5.19
CA GLN A 133 1.16 -10.24 6.29
C GLN A 133 1.33 -11.77 6.35
N GLY A 134 0.84 -12.51 5.36
CA GLY A 134 0.85 -13.98 5.36
C GLY A 134 0.10 -14.55 6.58
N GLU A 135 0.54 -15.70 7.08
CA GLU A 135 -0.04 -16.36 8.26
C GLU A 135 -0.09 -15.47 9.51
N ARG A 136 0.85 -14.52 9.63
CA ARG A 136 0.86 -13.58 10.77
C ARG A 136 -0.38 -12.70 10.83
N TYR A 137 -1.07 -12.50 9.71
CA TYR A 137 -2.31 -11.73 9.67
C TYR A 137 -3.38 -12.30 10.62
N PHE A 138 -3.45 -13.63 10.77
CA PHE A 138 -4.45 -14.31 11.58
C PHE A 138 -4.04 -14.49 13.06
N ASP A 139 -2.88 -13.97 13.46
CA ASP A 139 -2.47 -13.99 14.86
C ASP A 139 -3.32 -12.99 15.66
N ILE A 140 -4.30 -13.50 16.40
CA ILE A 140 -5.18 -12.71 17.27
C ILE A 140 -4.44 -11.98 18.40
N ARG A 141 -3.18 -12.34 18.69
CA ARG A 141 -2.30 -11.63 19.62
C ARG A 141 -1.37 -10.65 18.91
N GLY A 142 -1.36 -10.64 17.58
CA GLY A 142 -0.45 -9.86 16.74
C GLY A 142 -0.48 -8.36 17.09
N ILE A 143 -1.66 -7.77 17.32
CA ILE A 143 -1.77 -6.36 17.72
C ILE A 143 -0.97 -6.04 18.98
N LEU A 144 -0.71 -6.99 19.88
CA LEU A 144 0.10 -6.77 21.09
C LEU A 144 1.61 -6.75 20.81
N ASP A 145 2.08 -7.41 19.74
CA ASP A 145 3.48 -7.46 19.33
C ASP A 145 3.88 -6.20 18.53
N PRO A 146 4.83 -5.39 19.02
CA PRO A 146 5.34 -4.24 18.26
C PRO A 146 5.87 -4.62 16.87
N SER A 147 6.53 -5.77 16.73
CA SER A 147 7.09 -6.20 15.45
C SER A 147 6.03 -6.59 14.42
N TRP A 148 4.86 -7.01 14.89
CA TRP A 148 3.69 -7.24 14.04
C TRP A 148 3.12 -5.91 13.54
N ARG A 149 2.96 -4.93 14.45
CA ARG A 149 2.49 -3.57 14.10
C ARG A 149 3.44 -2.87 13.15
N ASP A 150 4.75 -3.01 13.34
CA ASP A 150 5.77 -2.46 12.42
C ASP A 150 5.71 -3.07 11.00
N GLY A 151 5.05 -4.22 10.85
CA GLY A 151 4.77 -4.84 9.55
C GLY A 151 3.71 -4.11 8.73
N ASP A 152 2.99 -3.17 9.33
CA ASP A 152 1.91 -2.42 8.70
C ASP A 152 1.97 -0.94 9.13
N SER A 153 2.32 -0.08 8.17
CA SER A 153 2.66 1.32 8.43
C SER A 153 1.52 2.15 9.01
N ILE A 154 0.26 1.71 8.89
CA ILE A 154 -0.88 2.43 9.48
C ILE A 154 -0.75 2.55 11.00
N TRP A 155 -0.13 1.58 11.66
CA TRP A 155 0.03 1.58 13.13
C TRP A 155 0.93 2.71 13.63
N SER A 156 1.84 3.20 12.79
CA SER A 156 2.69 4.36 13.11
C SER A 156 1.91 5.67 13.21
N LEU A 157 0.68 5.69 12.67
CA LEU A 157 -0.21 6.83 12.69
C LEU A 157 -1.12 6.86 13.93
N VAL A 158 -1.14 5.79 14.71
CA VAL A 158 -1.98 5.66 15.90
C VAL A 158 -1.30 6.41 17.06
N PRO A 159 -1.94 7.44 17.65
CA PRO A 159 -1.37 8.16 18.79
C PRO A 159 -1.13 7.22 19.97
N GLU A 160 -0.09 7.48 20.77
CA GLU A 160 0.31 6.62 21.88
C GLU A 160 -0.85 6.34 22.87
N MET A 161 -1.66 7.35 23.17
CA MET A 161 -2.82 7.20 24.05
C MET A 161 -3.89 6.27 23.45
N SER A 162 -4.19 6.41 22.15
CA SER A 162 -5.12 5.52 21.44
C SER A 162 -4.56 4.10 21.38
N LEU A 163 -3.26 3.94 21.12
CA LEU A 163 -2.62 2.63 21.10
C LEU A 163 -2.73 1.94 22.47
N ARG A 164 -2.51 2.65 23.59
CA ARG A 164 -2.69 2.08 24.94
C ARG A 164 -4.12 1.60 25.18
N ALA A 165 -5.12 2.35 24.70
CA ALA A 165 -6.53 1.96 24.80
C ALA A 165 -6.80 0.68 23.99
N VAL A 166 -6.34 0.62 22.73
CA VAL A 166 -6.45 -0.57 21.87
C VAL A 166 -5.79 -1.79 22.51
N LEU A 167 -4.57 -1.66 23.03
CA LEU A 167 -3.87 -2.77 23.70
C LEU A 167 -4.61 -3.25 24.94
N THR A 168 -5.27 -2.35 25.67
CA THR A 168 -6.10 -2.71 26.83
C THR A 168 -7.34 -3.49 26.39
N GLU A 169 -8.04 -3.01 25.36
CA GLU A 169 -9.22 -3.66 24.79
C GLU A 169 -8.90 -5.05 24.23
N VAL A 170 -7.82 -5.19 23.46
CA VAL A 170 -7.37 -6.48 22.92
C VAL A 170 -7.03 -7.46 24.04
N ASN A 171 -6.34 -7.02 25.10
CA ASN A 171 -6.07 -7.87 26.26
C ASN A 171 -7.36 -8.32 26.96
N GLN A 172 -8.34 -7.43 27.10
CA GLN A 172 -9.64 -7.78 27.69
C GLN A 172 -10.38 -8.82 26.84
N LEU A 173 -10.44 -8.65 25.52
CA LEU A 173 -11.04 -9.62 24.61
C LEU A 173 -10.35 -10.98 24.65
N LEU A 174 -9.01 -11.00 24.78
CA LEU A 174 -8.23 -12.23 24.95
C LEU A 174 -8.54 -12.92 26.29
N GLN A 175 -8.64 -12.16 27.39
CA GLN A 175 -8.97 -12.71 28.72
C GLN A 175 -10.39 -13.28 28.78
N LEU A 176 -11.33 -12.65 28.07
CA LEU A 176 -12.72 -13.12 27.94
C LEU A 176 -12.87 -14.26 26.94
N GLY A 177 -11.83 -14.59 26.15
CA GLY A 177 -11.90 -15.62 25.11
C GLY A 177 -12.69 -15.21 23.86
N HIS A 178 -12.98 -13.93 23.67
CA HIS A 178 -13.81 -13.42 22.56
C HIS A 178 -13.01 -12.96 21.34
N MET A 179 -11.67 -12.86 21.44
CA MET A 179 -10.84 -12.29 20.39
C MET A 179 -10.90 -13.05 19.06
N ASP A 180 -11.01 -14.37 19.11
CA ASP A 180 -11.10 -15.23 17.92
C ASP A 180 -12.43 -15.04 17.15
N GLU A 181 -13.55 -14.93 17.88
CA GLU A 181 -14.85 -14.61 17.28
C GLU A 181 -14.86 -13.18 16.71
N PHE A 182 -14.31 -12.23 17.45
CA PHE A 182 -14.16 -10.85 16.99
C PHE A 182 -13.40 -10.79 15.67
N MET A 183 -12.22 -11.43 15.59
CA MET A 183 -11.39 -11.43 14.39
C MET A 183 -12.15 -12.02 13.20
N ARG A 184 -12.81 -13.18 13.36
CA ARG A 184 -13.62 -13.77 12.29
C ARG A 184 -14.73 -12.85 11.80
N HIS A 185 -15.43 -12.20 12.73
CA HIS A 185 -16.50 -11.27 12.38
C HIS A 185 -15.98 -10.05 11.61
N ALA A 186 -14.88 -9.45 12.08
CA ALA A 186 -14.25 -8.30 11.44
C ALA A 186 -13.61 -8.67 10.08
N ASP A 187 -13.06 -9.88 9.93
CA ASP A 187 -12.43 -10.36 8.68
C ASP A 187 -13.44 -10.83 7.62
N GLN A 188 -14.73 -10.98 7.95
CA GLN A 188 -15.73 -11.61 7.08
C GLN A 188 -15.84 -10.99 5.68
N GLN A 189 -15.53 -9.70 5.55
CA GLN A 189 -15.63 -8.96 4.29
C GLN A 189 -14.35 -9.04 3.45
N ARG A 190 -13.20 -9.36 4.05
CA ARG A 190 -11.90 -9.35 3.36
C ARG A 190 -11.89 -10.21 2.10
N PRO A 191 -12.42 -11.46 2.06
CA PRO A 191 -12.44 -12.26 0.84
C PRO A 191 -13.25 -11.65 -0.31
N LEU A 192 -14.13 -10.68 -0.04
CA LEU A 192 -14.95 -10.00 -1.05
C LEU A 192 -14.31 -8.71 -1.58
N VAL A 193 -13.27 -8.19 -0.90
CA VAL A 193 -12.65 -6.90 -1.22
C VAL A 193 -11.15 -6.99 -1.46
N GLY A 194 -10.48 -8.04 -0.96
CA GLY A 194 -9.03 -8.16 -0.92
C GLY A 194 -8.37 -7.15 0.04
N GLN A 195 -7.04 -7.15 0.06
CA GLN A 195 -6.26 -6.21 0.88
C GLN A 195 -5.51 -5.17 0.06
N THR A 196 -5.40 -5.37 -1.24
CA THR A 196 -4.67 -4.48 -2.15
C THR A 196 -5.22 -4.60 -3.56
N THR A 197 -5.01 -3.56 -4.37
CA THR A 197 -5.25 -3.58 -5.80
C THR A 197 -3.95 -3.27 -6.52
N PHE A 198 -3.64 -4.04 -7.55
CA PHE A 198 -2.59 -3.76 -8.52
C PHE A 198 -3.22 -3.03 -9.71
N THR A 199 -2.99 -1.73 -9.82
CA THR A 199 -3.33 -0.98 -11.03
C THR A 199 -2.16 -1.09 -12.02
N ILE A 200 -2.43 -1.62 -13.21
CA ILE A 200 -1.45 -1.85 -14.26
C ILE A 200 -1.75 -0.88 -15.39
N ALA A 201 -0.79 -0.03 -15.75
CA ALA A 201 -0.98 1.00 -16.75
C ALA A 201 0.19 1.03 -17.73
N GLN A 202 -0.10 1.24 -19.01
CA GLN A 202 0.90 1.30 -20.06
C GLN A 202 1.27 2.74 -20.38
N ARG A 203 2.58 3.04 -20.47
CA ARG A 203 3.05 4.32 -20.98
C ARG A 203 2.68 4.45 -22.46
N VAL A 204 2.06 5.56 -22.83
CA VAL A 204 1.64 5.83 -24.23
C VAL A 204 2.83 5.71 -25.18
N ASN A 205 2.60 5.02 -26.29
CA ASN A 205 3.47 5.03 -27.45
C ASN A 205 3.34 6.39 -28.12
N LYS A 206 4.22 7.35 -27.82
CA LYS A 206 4.35 8.50 -28.72
C LYS A 206 5.03 8.00 -30.00
N PRO A 207 4.48 8.31 -31.19
CA PRO A 207 5.17 8.06 -32.46
C PRO A 207 6.51 8.79 -32.53
#